data_AF-A0ABD2MHM0-F1
#
_entry.id   AF-A0ABD2MHM0-F1
#
_cell.length_a   1.000
_cell.length_b   1.000
_cell.length_c   1.000
_cell.angle_alpha   90.00
_cell.angle_beta   90.00
_cell.angle_gamma   90.00
#
_symmetry.space_group_name_H-M   'P 1'
#
loop_
_entity.id
_entity.type
_entity.pdbx_description
1 polymer ?
#
loop_
_entity_poly.entity_id
_entity_poly.type
_entity_poly.pdbx_seq_one_letter_code
_entity_poly.pdbx_strand_id
1 'polypeptide(L)'
;MLRLSFLIVYFVFNVTNAQLIHPGKITGIPSLPQEALLLEYKPKVEVLKLILIKEIEDLDKFVILAQNLVRANIASSKEIATQKIKDLKQAISAAKDEAKYASSAVKMCINKQDYEVPRLYVAPPITCYINYTDMVGVKNKLLKLQFLTGQLLTNCQQLYMDDCDKDITMFKRCLTERIDDIYRHIERIKDEFGTAFTNVINNSLQCLIRGNFETFKSIGEVMSSLKHCKNVPSSSFIKI
;
A
#
# COMPACT_ATOMS: atom_id res chain seq x y z
N MET A 1 16.32 9.38 3.49
CA MET A 1 15.75 9.47 4.86
C MET A 1 14.48 10.31 4.81
N LEU A 2 13.34 9.71 4.49
CA LEU A 2 12.03 10.35 4.55
C LEU A 2 11.32 9.79 5.78
N ARG A 3 11.09 10.67 6.76
CA ARG A 3 10.58 10.36 8.09
C ARG A 3 9.13 9.93 8.02
N LEU A 4 8.85 8.83 8.72
CA LEU A 4 7.53 8.45 9.25
C LEU A 4 6.89 9.67 9.91
N SER A 5 5.81 10.19 9.34
CA SER A 5 4.96 11.21 9.97
C SER A 5 3.54 11.09 9.42
N PHE A 6 2.91 9.94 9.65
CA PHE A 6 1.46 9.75 9.43
C PHE A 6 0.79 8.97 10.57
N LEU A 7 1.41 8.97 11.74
CA LEU A 7 0.74 8.75 13.01
C LEU A 7 0.45 10.13 13.60
N ILE A 8 -0.74 10.32 14.18
CA ILE A 8 -1.30 11.58 14.75
C ILE A 8 -2.18 12.35 13.76
N VAL A 9 -3.36 11.80 13.42
CA VAL A 9 -4.64 12.54 13.42
C VAL A 9 -5.74 11.48 13.67
N TYR A 10 -6.69 11.75 14.58
CA TYR A 10 -7.84 10.91 14.98
C TYR A 10 -7.75 10.06 16.26
N PHE A 11 -6.95 10.48 17.25
CA PHE A 11 -7.11 10.01 18.63
C PHE A 11 -7.32 11.19 19.59
N VAL A 12 -8.35 12.01 19.35
CA VAL A 12 -8.87 12.95 20.36
C VAL A 12 -10.39 13.13 20.17
N PHE A 13 -11.15 12.20 20.72
CA PHE A 13 -12.45 12.51 21.33
C PHE A 13 -12.54 11.67 22.60
N ASN A 14 -11.90 12.15 23.68
CA ASN A 14 -12.34 11.88 25.06
C ASN A 14 -13.84 12.21 25.10
N VAL A 15 -14.77 11.31 25.40
CA VAL A 15 -14.86 10.39 26.56
C VAL A 15 -14.50 11.11 27.85
N THR A 16 -15.43 11.92 28.35
CA THR A 16 -15.53 12.22 29.78
C THR A 16 -16.99 12.37 30.18
N ASN A 17 -17.36 11.57 31.17
CA ASN A 17 -18.45 11.72 32.14
C ASN A 17 -19.89 11.37 31.71
N ALA A 18 -20.23 10.10 31.90
CA ALA A 18 -21.52 9.75 32.50
C ALA A 18 -21.25 8.79 33.67
N GLN A 19 -21.61 9.24 34.86
CA GLN A 19 -21.44 8.54 36.14
C GLN A 19 -22.21 7.21 36.16
N LEU A 20 -21.55 6.19 36.70
CA LEU A 20 -22.16 4.96 37.20
C LEU A 20 -23.16 5.29 38.30
N ILE A 21 -24.44 4.98 38.07
CA ILE A 21 -25.45 4.85 39.12
C ILE A 21 -26.04 3.43 39.03
N HIS A 22 -25.82 2.66 40.09
CA HIS A 22 -26.38 1.34 40.32
C HIS A 22 -27.87 1.41 40.75
N PRO A 23 -28.61 0.28 40.75
CA PRO A 23 -30.00 0.24 40.29
C PRO A 23 -31.01 0.55 41.40
N GLY A 24 -31.71 1.67 41.25
CA GLY A 24 -33.05 1.82 41.80
C GLY A 24 -34.04 1.14 40.86
N LYS A 25 -34.87 0.24 41.41
CA LYS A 25 -36.01 -0.40 40.72
C LYS A 25 -36.97 0.70 40.26
N ILE A 26 -36.86 1.15 39.00
CA ILE A 26 -37.87 1.99 38.37
C ILE A 26 -38.84 1.07 37.66
N THR A 27 -39.98 0.84 38.31
CA THR A 27 -41.17 0.27 37.70
C THR A 27 -41.66 1.19 36.59
N GLY A 28 -41.72 0.67 35.36
CA GLY A 28 -42.57 1.17 34.29
C GLY A 28 -42.15 2.49 33.62
N ILE A 29 -41.04 2.47 32.87
CA ILE A 29 -40.93 3.40 31.73
C ILE A 29 -41.76 2.76 30.61
N PRO A 30 -42.82 3.41 30.08
CA PRO A 30 -43.54 2.88 28.94
C PRO A 30 -42.56 2.67 27.80
N SER A 31 -42.51 1.45 27.27
CA SER A 31 -41.69 1.17 26.11
C SER A 31 -42.09 2.11 24.99
N LEU A 32 -41.11 2.83 24.43
CA LEU A 32 -41.35 3.70 23.28
C LEU A 32 -42.01 2.88 22.17
N PRO A 33 -43.11 3.36 21.56
CA PRO A 33 -43.72 2.67 20.44
C PRO A 33 -42.71 2.53 19.29
N GLN A 34 -42.93 1.54 18.42
CA GLN A 34 -42.02 1.22 17.31
C GLN A 34 -41.69 2.46 16.46
N GLU A 35 -42.66 3.34 16.23
CA GLU A 35 -42.52 4.60 15.51
C GLU A 35 -41.51 5.53 16.18
N ALA A 36 -41.50 5.59 17.52
CA ALA A 36 -40.56 6.42 18.26
C ALA A 36 -39.14 5.87 18.21
N LEU A 37 -38.96 4.54 18.23
CA LEU A 37 -37.64 3.93 17.97
C LEU A 37 -37.18 4.17 16.53
N LEU A 38 -38.08 4.11 15.54
CA LEU A 38 -37.73 4.44 14.16
C LEU A 38 -37.28 5.90 14.02
N LEU A 39 -37.96 6.84 14.69
CA LEU A 39 -37.57 8.24 14.73
C LEU A 39 -36.20 8.45 15.38
N GLU A 40 -35.88 7.68 16.43
CA GLU A 40 -34.57 7.75 17.10
C GLU A 40 -33.43 7.17 16.24
N TYR A 41 -33.65 6.00 15.61
CA TYR A 41 -32.58 5.23 14.97
C TYR A 41 -32.39 5.58 13.49
N LYS A 42 -33.43 6.02 12.77
CA LYS A 42 -33.31 6.45 11.38
C LYS A 42 -32.17 7.44 11.14
N PRO A 43 -32.02 8.55 11.89
CA PRO A 43 -30.89 9.45 11.69
C PRO A 43 -29.53 8.79 11.95
N LYS A 44 -29.42 7.87 12.92
CA LYS A 44 -28.18 7.13 13.20
C LYS A 44 -27.78 6.24 12.01
N VAL A 45 -28.75 5.57 11.39
CA VAL A 45 -28.53 4.76 10.19
C VAL A 45 -28.13 5.63 8.99
N GLU A 46 -28.72 6.81 8.83
CA GLU A 46 -28.31 7.75 7.77
C GLU A 46 -26.87 8.25 7.96
N VAL A 47 -26.47 8.56 9.20
CA VAL A 47 -25.07 8.92 9.51
C VAL A 47 -24.12 7.76 9.16
N LEU A 48 -24.46 6.52 9.50
CA LEU A 48 -23.67 5.34 9.12
C LEU A 48 -23.52 5.18 7.60
N LYS A 49 -24.59 5.40 6.84
CA LYS A 49 -24.53 5.37 5.36
C LYS A 49 -23.55 6.41 4.83
N LEU A 50 -23.59 7.62 5.36
CA LEU A 50 -22.67 8.70 4.96
C LEU A 50 -21.21 8.38 5.30
N ILE A 51 -20.96 7.79 6.47
CA ILE A 51 -19.63 7.31 6.85
C ILE A 51 -19.15 6.28 5.83
N LEU A 52 -19.96 5.27 5.53
CA LEU A 52 -19.59 4.21 4.57
C LEU A 52 -19.33 4.74 3.16
N ILE A 53 -20.14 5.70 2.67
CA ILE A 53 -19.92 6.37 1.38
C ILE A 53 -18.54 7.03 1.38
N LYS A 54 -18.23 7.81 2.41
CA LYS A 54 -16.96 8.51 2.53
C LYS A 54 -15.77 7.54 2.58
N GLU A 55 -15.87 6.48 3.37
CA GLU A 55 -14.81 5.47 3.46
C GLU A 55 -14.57 4.79 2.10
N ILE A 56 -15.62 4.48 1.34
CA ILE A 56 -15.49 3.92 -0.02
C ILE A 56 -14.80 4.91 -0.97
N GLU A 57 -15.19 6.19 -0.93
CA GLU A 57 -14.55 7.23 -1.75
C GLU A 57 -13.07 7.41 -1.40
N ASP A 58 -12.73 7.40 -0.11
CA ASP A 58 -11.36 7.52 0.34
C ASP A 58 -10.54 6.28 -0.07
N LEU A 59 -11.10 5.06 0.01
CA LEU A 59 -10.46 3.85 -0.52
C LEU A 59 -10.13 3.98 -2.01
N ASP A 60 -11.05 4.51 -2.82
CA ASP A 60 -10.82 4.69 -4.26
C ASP A 60 -9.65 5.65 -4.53
N LYS A 61 -9.57 6.75 -3.78
CA LYS A 61 -8.42 7.68 -3.85
C LYS A 61 -7.12 6.97 -3.48
N PHE A 62 -7.13 6.13 -2.44
CA PHE A 62 -5.93 5.42 -2.01
C PHE A 62 -5.49 4.31 -2.99
N VAL A 63 -6.43 3.62 -3.67
CA VAL A 63 -6.08 2.69 -4.74
C VAL A 63 -5.37 3.42 -5.88
N ILE A 64 -5.89 4.56 -6.31
CA ILE A 64 -5.26 5.41 -7.33
C ILE A 64 -3.89 5.88 -6.87
N LEU A 65 -3.77 6.30 -5.60
CA LEU A 65 -2.48 6.70 -5.01
C LEU A 65 -1.46 5.55 -5.04
N ALA A 66 -1.86 4.35 -4.65
CA ALA A 66 -0.99 3.17 -4.68
C ALA A 66 -0.49 2.90 -6.10
N GLN A 67 -1.40 2.92 -7.09
CA GLN A 67 -1.04 2.74 -8.50
C GLN A 67 -0.04 3.80 -8.99
N ASN A 68 -0.26 5.06 -8.62
CA ASN A 68 0.63 6.15 -9.01
C ASN A 68 2.01 6.03 -8.35
N LEU A 69 2.07 5.67 -7.07
CA LEU A 69 3.33 5.40 -6.36
C LEU A 69 4.10 4.24 -7.00
N VAL A 70 3.42 3.14 -7.32
CA VAL A 70 4.03 2.00 -8.01
C VAL A 70 4.61 2.42 -9.36
N ARG A 71 3.84 3.15 -10.19
CA ARG A 71 4.32 3.66 -11.48
C ARG A 71 5.52 4.61 -11.33
N ALA A 72 5.47 5.51 -10.35
CA ALA A 72 6.57 6.44 -10.07
C ALA A 72 7.84 5.70 -9.65
N ASN A 73 7.72 4.70 -8.78
CA ASN A 73 8.84 3.86 -8.34
C ASN A 73 9.45 3.09 -9.52
N ILE A 74 8.62 2.51 -10.40
CA ILE A 74 9.06 1.85 -11.63
C ILE A 74 9.83 2.82 -12.52
N ALA A 75 9.28 4.01 -12.78
CA ALA A 75 9.90 5.01 -13.63
C ALA A 75 11.24 5.50 -13.07
N SER A 76 11.27 5.87 -11.79
CA SER A 76 12.48 6.31 -11.09
C SER A 76 13.55 5.23 -11.08
N SER A 77 13.17 3.98 -10.84
CA SER A 77 14.07 2.85 -10.85
C SER A 77 14.73 2.63 -12.22
N LYS A 78 13.95 2.72 -13.31
CA LYS A 78 14.45 2.66 -14.69
C LYS A 78 15.43 3.80 -14.99
N GLU A 79 15.09 5.01 -14.56
CA GLU A 79 15.93 6.20 -14.73
C GLU A 79 17.28 6.04 -14.04
N ILE A 80 17.28 5.59 -12.77
CA ILE A 80 18.51 5.33 -12.01
C ILE A 80 19.37 4.28 -12.71
N ALA A 81 18.80 3.15 -13.13
CA ALA A 81 19.55 2.10 -13.82
C ALA A 81 20.14 2.60 -15.15
N THR A 82 19.36 3.37 -15.92
CA THR A 82 19.79 3.97 -17.19
C THR A 82 20.93 4.97 -16.97
N GLN A 83 20.82 5.82 -15.96
CA GLN A 83 21.86 6.78 -15.61
C GLN A 83 23.15 6.08 -15.19
N LYS A 84 23.07 5.00 -14.40
CA LYS A 84 24.26 4.22 -14.01
C LYS A 84 24.96 3.54 -15.19
N ILE A 85 24.21 3.06 -16.18
CA ILE A 85 24.80 2.54 -17.42
C ILE A 85 25.49 3.67 -18.20
N LYS A 86 24.89 4.86 -18.26
CA LYS A 86 25.49 6.04 -18.90
C LYS A 86 26.77 6.47 -18.21
N ASP A 87 26.78 6.56 -16.88
CA ASP A 87 27.96 6.88 -16.07
C ASP A 87 29.10 5.86 -16.34
N LEU A 88 28.76 4.57 -16.41
CA LEU A 88 29.71 3.51 -16.73
C LEU A 88 30.30 3.66 -18.13
N LYS A 89 29.49 3.97 -19.15
CA LYS A 89 29.97 4.25 -20.51
C LYS A 89 30.94 5.42 -20.53
N GLN A 90 30.63 6.49 -19.81
CA GLN A 90 31.52 7.66 -19.69
C GLN A 90 32.85 7.29 -19.02
N ALA A 91 32.80 6.50 -17.93
CA ALA A 91 34.01 6.03 -17.25
C ALA A 91 34.90 5.17 -18.14
N ILE A 92 34.32 4.30 -18.98
CA ILE A 92 35.08 3.50 -19.96
C ILE A 92 35.67 4.38 -21.04
N SER A 93 34.92 5.34 -21.59
CA SER A 93 35.43 6.27 -22.59
C SER A 93 36.63 7.05 -22.05
N ALA A 94 36.54 7.58 -20.82
CA ALA A 94 37.64 8.26 -20.16
C ALA A 94 38.85 7.33 -19.97
N ALA A 95 38.62 6.08 -19.54
CA ALA A 95 39.70 5.10 -19.41
C ALA A 95 40.37 4.77 -20.75
N LYS A 96 39.62 4.70 -21.85
CA LYS A 96 40.18 4.51 -23.20
C LYS A 96 41.07 5.68 -23.60
N ASP A 97 40.65 6.91 -23.30
CA ASP A 97 41.43 8.12 -23.58
C ASP A 97 42.73 8.16 -22.76
N GLU A 98 42.66 7.85 -21.47
CA GLU A 98 43.85 7.74 -20.59
C GLU A 98 44.81 6.63 -21.07
N ALA A 99 44.28 5.52 -21.56
CA ALA A 99 45.07 4.36 -21.98
C ALA A 99 45.66 4.45 -23.40
N LYS A 100 45.53 5.58 -24.10
CA LYS A 100 46.07 5.78 -25.47
C LYS A 100 47.56 5.38 -25.59
N TYR A 101 48.33 5.63 -24.54
CA TYR A 101 49.77 5.34 -24.49
C TYR A 101 50.12 4.19 -23.52
N ALA A 102 49.13 3.51 -22.96
CA ALA A 102 49.34 2.36 -22.09
C ALA A 102 49.75 1.09 -22.88
N SER A 103 50.15 0.06 -22.15
CA SER A 103 50.51 -1.24 -22.73
C SER A 103 49.32 -1.87 -23.49
N SER A 104 49.64 -2.78 -24.43
CA SER A 104 48.63 -3.54 -25.17
C SER A 104 47.69 -4.31 -24.24
N ALA A 105 48.21 -4.85 -23.13
CA ALA A 105 47.43 -5.54 -22.11
C ALA A 105 46.37 -4.64 -21.45
N VAL A 106 46.73 -3.41 -21.08
CA VAL A 106 45.79 -2.43 -20.51
C VAL A 106 44.71 -2.06 -21.52
N LYS A 107 45.10 -1.77 -22.77
CA LYS A 107 44.15 -1.45 -23.86
C LYS A 107 43.16 -2.58 -24.13
N MET A 108 43.66 -3.82 -24.18
CA MET A 108 42.83 -5.01 -24.38
C MET A 108 41.85 -5.23 -23.23
N CYS A 109 42.29 -5.03 -21.99
CA CYS A 109 41.45 -5.12 -20.79
C CYS A 109 40.30 -4.09 -20.84
N ILE A 110 40.59 -2.84 -21.18
CA ILE A 110 39.58 -1.77 -21.26
C ILE A 110 38.61 -2.02 -22.42
N ASN A 111 39.10 -2.44 -23.59
CA ASN A 111 38.23 -2.78 -24.73
C ASN A 111 37.29 -3.96 -24.42
N LYS A 112 37.72 -4.92 -23.60
CA LYS A 112 36.84 -5.98 -23.11
C LYS A 112 35.69 -5.40 -22.26
N GLN A 113 35.96 -4.44 -21.39
CA GLN A 113 34.89 -3.79 -20.61
C GLN A 113 33.93 -3.00 -21.50
N ASP A 114 34.46 -2.28 -22.50
CA ASP A 114 33.67 -1.56 -23.51
C ASP A 114 32.72 -2.50 -24.27
N TYR A 115 33.14 -3.74 -24.52
CA TYR A 115 32.33 -4.76 -25.16
C TYR A 115 31.23 -5.35 -24.26
N GLU A 116 31.46 -5.44 -22.94
CA GLU A 116 30.46 -5.95 -22.00
C GLU A 116 29.35 -4.93 -21.69
N VAL A 117 29.61 -3.63 -21.79
CA VAL A 117 28.62 -2.61 -21.41
C VAL A 117 27.36 -2.57 -22.26
N PRO A 118 27.39 -2.73 -23.60
CA PRO A 118 26.18 -2.85 -24.41
C PRO A 118 25.30 -4.06 -24.04
N ARG A 119 25.85 -5.06 -23.35
CA ARG A 119 25.10 -6.23 -22.86
C ARG A 119 24.42 -5.98 -21.52
N LEU A 120 24.74 -4.87 -20.85
CA LEU A 120 24.00 -4.43 -19.66
C LEU A 120 22.62 -3.98 -20.08
N TYR A 121 21.62 -4.76 -19.68
CA TYR A 121 20.23 -4.49 -19.98
C TYR A 121 19.50 -4.07 -18.70
N VAL A 122 18.65 -3.04 -18.82
CA VAL A 122 17.67 -2.70 -17.80
C VAL A 122 16.44 -3.55 -18.09
N ALA A 123 16.13 -4.49 -17.20
CA ALA A 123 14.95 -5.33 -17.36
C ALA A 123 13.70 -4.46 -17.59
N PRO A 124 12.80 -4.86 -18.49
CA PRO A 124 11.63 -4.06 -18.79
C PRO A 124 10.71 -4.08 -17.55
N PRO A 125 10.00 -2.97 -17.27
CA PRO A 125 9.07 -2.86 -16.14
C PRO A 125 8.03 -3.97 -16.03
N ILE A 126 7.75 -4.64 -17.16
CA ILE A 126 6.70 -5.64 -17.35
C ILE A 126 6.88 -6.85 -16.41
N THR A 127 8.07 -7.08 -15.86
CA THR A 127 8.31 -8.18 -14.92
C THR A 127 7.71 -7.94 -13.52
N CYS A 128 7.32 -6.70 -13.18
CA CYS A 128 6.68 -6.39 -11.90
C CYS A 128 5.16 -6.35 -12.02
N TYR A 129 4.54 -7.54 -12.04
CA TYR A 129 3.10 -7.67 -11.90
C TYR A 129 2.69 -7.34 -10.46
N ILE A 130 2.00 -6.21 -10.29
CA ILE A 130 1.48 -5.80 -8.98
C ILE A 130 0.01 -6.19 -8.88
N ASN A 131 -0.30 -7.02 -7.90
CA ASN A 131 -1.64 -7.49 -7.65
C ASN A 131 -2.38 -6.53 -6.70
N TYR A 132 -3.48 -5.92 -7.17
CA TYR A 132 -4.34 -5.03 -6.38
C TYR A 132 -5.60 -5.72 -5.86
N THR A 133 -5.72 -7.05 -6.03
CA THR A 133 -6.92 -7.82 -5.70
C THR A 133 -7.32 -7.67 -4.24
N ASP A 134 -6.36 -7.61 -3.32
CA ASP A 134 -6.64 -7.45 -1.89
C ASP A 134 -7.33 -6.11 -1.61
N MET A 135 -6.86 -5.01 -2.23
CA MET A 135 -7.48 -3.69 -2.10
C MET A 135 -8.89 -3.66 -2.69
N VAL A 136 -9.09 -4.31 -3.85
CA VAL A 136 -10.42 -4.47 -4.45
C VAL A 136 -11.34 -5.31 -3.56
N GLY A 137 -10.82 -6.37 -2.95
CA GLY A 137 -11.54 -7.21 -2.00
C GLY A 137 -12.03 -6.42 -0.78
N VAL A 138 -11.19 -5.56 -0.22
CA VAL A 138 -11.55 -4.64 0.87
C VAL A 138 -12.66 -3.68 0.44
N LYS A 139 -12.55 -3.07 -0.75
CA LYS A 139 -13.62 -2.21 -1.30
C LYS A 139 -14.95 -2.95 -1.38
N ASN A 140 -14.95 -4.19 -1.87
CA ASN A 140 -16.15 -5.01 -1.97
C ASN A 140 -16.77 -5.33 -0.60
N LYS A 141 -15.95 -5.48 0.46
CA LYS A 141 -16.46 -5.62 1.84
C LYS A 141 -17.18 -4.36 2.30
N LEU A 142 -16.65 -3.16 2.04
CA LEU A 142 -17.36 -1.90 2.37
C LEU A 142 -18.65 -1.73 1.58
N LEU A 143 -18.66 -2.04 0.28
CA LEU A 143 -19.87 -1.99 -0.54
C LEU A 143 -20.96 -2.93 0.00
N LYS A 144 -20.58 -4.14 0.41
CA LYS A 144 -21.51 -5.08 1.06
C LYS A 144 -22.02 -4.52 2.38
N LEU A 145 -21.16 -3.91 3.19
CA LEU A 145 -21.55 -3.31 4.47
C LEU A 145 -22.49 -2.11 4.28
N GLN A 146 -22.26 -1.29 3.25
CA GLN A 146 -23.15 -0.20 2.83
C GLN A 146 -24.53 -0.72 2.46
N PHE A 147 -24.60 -1.80 1.65
CA PHE A 147 -25.85 -2.45 1.30
C PHE A 147 -26.61 -2.95 2.54
N LEU A 148 -25.93 -3.66 3.44
CA LEU A 148 -26.53 -4.16 4.69
C LEU A 148 -27.04 -3.03 5.59
N THR A 149 -26.29 -1.93 5.68
CA THR A 149 -26.71 -0.72 6.42
C THR A 149 -27.96 -0.10 5.79
N GLY A 150 -28.07 -0.13 4.45
CA GLY A 150 -29.26 0.28 3.71
C GLY A 150 -30.53 -0.48 4.08
N GLN A 151 -30.39 -1.76 4.43
CA GLN A 151 -31.50 -2.65 4.77
C GLN A 151 -31.73 -2.80 6.28
N LEU A 152 -30.92 -2.13 7.12
CA LEU A 152 -30.87 -2.38 8.55
C LEU A 152 -32.24 -2.23 9.24
N LEU A 153 -32.93 -1.11 9.00
CA LEU A 153 -34.22 -0.83 9.62
C LEU A 153 -35.25 -1.90 9.21
N THR A 154 -35.34 -2.20 7.91
CA THR A 154 -36.26 -3.21 7.37
C THR A 154 -35.98 -4.60 7.92
N ASN A 155 -34.70 -5.00 7.99
CA ASN A 155 -34.30 -6.31 8.50
C ASN A 155 -34.66 -6.48 9.97
N CYS A 156 -34.43 -5.46 10.81
CA CYS A 156 -34.85 -5.51 12.21
C CYS A 156 -36.37 -5.44 12.37
N GLN A 157 -37.08 -4.73 11.48
CA GLN A 157 -38.55 -4.68 11.49
C GLN A 157 -39.18 -6.03 11.12
N GLN A 158 -38.63 -6.74 10.14
CA GLN A 158 -39.11 -8.07 9.75
C GLN A 158 -38.98 -9.08 10.90
N LEU A 159 -37.84 -9.09 11.58
CA LEU A 159 -37.62 -9.92 12.77
C LEU A 159 -38.62 -9.64 13.90
N TYR A 160 -39.15 -8.41 13.97
CA TYR A 160 -40.19 -8.04 14.93
C TYR A 160 -41.60 -8.49 14.50
N MET A 161 -41.86 -8.68 13.20
CA MET A 161 -43.18 -9.07 12.69
C MET A 161 -43.43 -10.58 12.74
N ASP A 162 -42.37 -11.39 12.75
CA ASP A 162 -42.45 -12.86 12.72
C ASP A 162 -42.68 -13.51 14.10
N ASP A 163 -42.45 -12.76 15.19
CA ASP A 163 -42.72 -13.22 16.57
C ASP A 163 -44.12 -12.77 17.03
N CYS A 164 -44.98 -13.71 17.43
CA CYS A 164 -46.36 -13.43 17.87
C CYS A 164 -46.43 -12.55 19.13
N ASP A 165 -45.35 -12.48 19.91
CA ASP A 165 -45.17 -11.56 21.03
C ASP A 165 -44.26 -10.41 20.61
N LYS A 166 -44.89 -9.28 20.27
CA LYS A 166 -44.28 -8.02 19.82
C LYS A 166 -43.39 -7.38 20.90
N ASP A 167 -42.25 -7.99 21.21
CA ASP A 167 -41.28 -7.44 22.16
C ASP A 167 -40.45 -6.35 21.47
N ILE A 168 -40.88 -5.11 21.70
CA ILE A 168 -40.18 -3.88 21.32
C ILE A 168 -38.72 -3.84 21.79
N THR A 169 -38.38 -4.57 22.86
CA THR A 169 -37.01 -4.72 23.37
C THR A 169 -36.14 -5.49 22.39
N MET A 170 -36.68 -6.51 21.70
CA MET A 170 -35.98 -7.25 20.66
C MET A 170 -35.68 -6.37 19.44
N PHE A 171 -36.65 -5.54 19.03
CA PHE A 171 -36.45 -4.59 17.93
C PHE A 171 -35.35 -3.57 18.27
N LYS A 172 -35.40 -2.98 19.47
CA LYS A 172 -34.37 -2.07 19.96
C LYS A 172 -32.99 -2.74 20.01
N ARG A 173 -32.92 -3.95 20.58
CA ARG A 173 -31.67 -4.73 20.68
C ARG A 173 -31.07 -5.01 19.31
N CYS A 174 -31.89 -5.44 18.34
CA CYS A 174 -31.45 -5.65 16.96
C CYS A 174 -30.79 -4.39 16.38
N LEU A 175 -31.43 -3.23 16.52
CA LEU A 175 -30.90 -1.97 16.00
C LEU A 175 -29.58 -1.58 16.69
N THR A 176 -29.51 -1.65 18.02
CA THR A 176 -28.30 -1.32 18.77
C THR A 176 -27.14 -2.24 18.40
N GLU A 177 -27.33 -3.56 18.47
CA GLU A 177 -26.27 -4.54 18.20
C GLU A 177 -25.75 -4.44 16.77
N ARG A 178 -26.64 -4.26 15.80
CA ARG A 178 -26.25 -4.16 14.39
C ARG A 178 -25.52 -2.85 14.06
N ILE A 179 -25.91 -1.73 14.69
CA ILE A 179 -25.17 -0.47 14.55
C ILE A 179 -23.75 -0.62 15.09
N ASP A 180 -23.61 -1.20 16.29
CA ASP A 180 -22.30 -1.43 16.90
C ASP A 180 -21.45 -2.40 16.07
N ASP A 181 -22.07 -3.45 15.52
CA ASP A 181 -21.43 -4.37 14.57
C ASP A 181 -20.93 -3.65 13.33
N ILE A 182 -21.72 -2.77 12.73
CA ILE A 182 -21.32 -2.02 11.52
C ILE A 182 -20.08 -1.17 11.82
N TYR A 183 -20.06 -0.43 12.95
CA TYR A 183 -18.88 0.34 13.34
C TYR A 183 -17.64 -0.53 13.51
N ARG A 184 -17.77 -1.68 14.19
CA ARG A 184 -16.65 -2.63 14.34
C ARG A 184 -16.15 -3.18 13.01
N HIS A 185 -17.05 -3.43 12.07
CA HIS A 185 -16.67 -3.89 10.72
C HIS A 185 -15.99 -2.78 9.92
N ILE A 186 -16.42 -1.52 10.02
CA ILE A 186 -15.76 -0.39 9.37
C ILE A 186 -14.29 -0.31 9.82
N GLU A 187 -14.04 -0.31 11.13
CA GLU A 187 -12.66 -0.22 11.66
C GLU A 187 -11.80 -1.41 11.23
N ARG A 188 -12.34 -2.64 11.30
CA ARG A 188 -11.62 -3.83 10.81
C ARG A 188 -11.27 -3.71 9.33
N ILE A 189 -12.20 -3.24 8.51
CA ILE A 189 -11.98 -3.12 7.06
C ILE A 189 -10.93 -2.02 6.77
N LYS A 190 -10.87 -0.95 7.55
CA LYS A 190 -9.81 0.07 7.45
C LYS A 190 -8.42 -0.51 7.75
N ASP A 191 -8.29 -1.34 8.79
CA ASP A 191 -7.04 -2.02 9.12
C ASP A 191 -6.60 -3.00 8.00
N GLU A 192 -7.55 -3.77 7.48
CA GLU A 192 -7.31 -4.65 6.32
C GLU A 192 -6.85 -3.85 5.10
N PHE A 193 -7.43 -2.69 4.85
CA PHE A 193 -7.02 -1.81 3.77
C PHE A 193 -5.58 -1.30 3.94
N GLY A 194 -5.23 -0.81 5.13
CA GLY A 194 -3.88 -0.34 5.43
C GLY A 194 -2.83 -1.44 5.24
N THR A 195 -3.20 -2.68 5.58
CA THR A 195 -2.37 -3.87 5.33
C THR A 195 -2.23 -4.15 3.83
N ALA A 196 -3.35 -4.17 3.09
CA ALA A 196 -3.35 -4.40 1.65
C ALA A 196 -2.52 -3.34 0.89
N PHE A 197 -2.66 -2.06 1.27
CA PHE A 197 -1.89 -0.97 0.71
C PHE A 197 -0.38 -1.17 0.95
N THR A 198 0.01 -1.44 2.19
CA THR A 198 1.42 -1.70 2.55
C THR A 198 2.00 -2.86 1.76
N ASN A 199 1.23 -3.96 1.62
CA ASN A 199 1.65 -5.14 0.86
C ASN A 199 1.87 -4.80 -0.62
N VAL A 200 0.97 -4.05 -1.24
CA VAL A 200 1.11 -3.61 -2.65
C VAL A 200 2.40 -2.82 -2.84
N ILE A 201 2.66 -1.83 -1.98
CA ILE A 201 3.87 -1.01 -2.07
C ILE A 201 5.12 -1.87 -1.83
N ASN A 202 5.16 -2.69 -0.79
CA ASN A 202 6.31 -3.54 -0.47
C ASN A 202 6.61 -4.55 -1.57
N ASN A 203 5.59 -5.21 -2.11
CA ASN A 203 5.75 -6.16 -3.22
C ASN A 203 6.30 -5.45 -4.47
N SER A 204 5.84 -4.22 -4.73
CA SER A 204 6.38 -3.42 -5.84
C SER A 204 7.85 -3.09 -5.65
N LEU A 205 8.25 -2.66 -4.45
CA LEU A 205 9.63 -2.31 -4.14
C LEU A 205 10.53 -3.54 -4.18
N GLN A 206 10.11 -4.66 -3.61
CA GLN A 206 10.86 -5.92 -3.66
C GLN A 206 11.04 -6.40 -5.09
N CYS A 207 10.00 -6.32 -5.91
CA CYS A 207 10.11 -6.67 -7.32
C CYS A 207 11.11 -5.76 -8.04
N LEU A 208 11.05 -4.45 -7.83
CA LEU A 208 11.99 -3.50 -8.42
C LEU A 208 13.43 -3.76 -7.99
N ILE A 209 13.65 -4.02 -6.70
CA ILE A 209 14.98 -4.35 -6.18
C ILE A 209 15.49 -5.61 -6.88
N ARG A 210 14.68 -6.67 -6.97
CA ARG A 210 15.07 -7.92 -7.62
C ARG A 210 15.31 -7.74 -9.12
N GLY A 211 14.45 -6.99 -9.81
CA GLY A 211 14.55 -6.74 -11.25
C GLY A 211 15.79 -5.97 -11.64
N ASN A 212 16.28 -5.07 -10.78
CA ASN A 212 17.50 -4.29 -11.05
C ASN A 212 18.76 -4.86 -10.39
N PHE A 213 18.63 -5.85 -9.51
CA PHE A 213 19.77 -6.42 -8.78
C PHE A 213 20.84 -6.92 -9.75
N GLU A 214 20.46 -7.70 -10.76
CA GLU A 214 21.40 -8.24 -11.75
C GLU A 214 22.06 -7.14 -12.59
N THR A 215 21.32 -6.09 -12.94
CA THR A 215 21.87 -4.93 -13.66
C THR A 215 22.90 -4.19 -12.80
N PHE A 216 22.59 -3.89 -11.54
CA PHE A 216 23.51 -3.18 -10.64
C PHE A 216 24.74 -4.02 -10.27
N LYS A 217 24.56 -5.33 -10.08
CA LYS A 217 25.65 -6.28 -9.87
C LYS A 217 26.61 -6.27 -11.06
N SER A 218 26.08 -6.40 -12.27
CA SER A 218 26.88 -6.41 -13.51
C SER A 218 27.60 -5.08 -13.72
N ILE A 219 26.96 -3.95 -13.42
CA ILE A 219 27.61 -2.62 -13.42
C ILE A 219 28.80 -2.60 -12.46
N GLY A 220 28.63 -3.14 -11.25
CA GLY A 220 29.70 -3.24 -10.25
C GLY A 220 30.88 -4.09 -10.71
N GLU A 221 30.61 -5.23 -11.36
CA GLU A 221 31.63 -6.13 -11.91
C GLU A 221 32.46 -5.46 -13.02
N VAL A 222 31.80 -4.75 -13.94
CA VAL A 222 32.50 -3.99 -14.99
C VAL A 222 33.31 -2.85 -14.39
N MET A 223 32.75 -2.08 -13.45
CA MET A 223 33.47 -1.01 -12.75
C MET A 223 34.70 -1.52 -12.00
N SER A 224 34.58 -2.65 -11.31
CA SER A 224 35.69 -3.28 -10.59
C SER A 224 36.78 -3.72 -11.57
N SER A 225 36.38 -4.39 -12.66
CA SER A 225 37.30 -4.84 -13.71
C SER A 225 38.04 -3.67 -14.37
N LEU A 226 37.32 -2.58 -14.65
CA LEU A 226 37.91 -1.36 -15.21
C LEU A 226 38.98 -0.75 -14.29
N LYS A 227 38.75 -0.73 -12.97
CA LYS A 227 39.76 -0.30 -11.99
C LYS A 227 40.99 -1.21 -12.00
N HIS A 228 40.80 -2.53 -12.10
CA HIS A 228 41.91 -3.47 -12.18
C HIS A 228 42.71 -3.33 -13.48
N CYS A 229 42.07 -3.01 -14.60
CA CYS A 229 42.77 -2.74 -15.87
C CYS A 229 43.82 -1.62 -15.73
N LYS A 230 43.57 -0.62 -14.88
CA LYS A 230 44.50 0.50 -14.64
C LYS A 230 45.71 0.12 -13.78
N ASN A 231 45.62 -0.96 -13.01
CA ASN A 231 46.65 -1.40 -12.06
C ASN A 231 47.48 -2.59 -12.56
N VAL A 232 47.35 -2.97 -13.83
CA VAL A 232 48.17 -4.06 -14.41
C VAL A 232 49.64 -3.62 -14.37
N PRO A 233 50.51 -4.27 -13.58
CA PRO A 233 51.90 -3.88 -13.49
C PRO A 233 52.56 -3.99 -14.85
N SER A 234 53.27 -2.96 -15.25
CA SER A 234 53.99 -2.83 -16.52
C SER A 234 55.19 -3.78 -16.66
N SER A 235 55.31 -4.80 -15.80
CA SER A 235 56.52 -5.61 -15.61
C SER A 235 56.68 -6.81 -16.56
N SER A 236 55.84 -6.96 -17.59
CA SER A 236 56.01 -8.03 -18.59
C SER A 236 56.33 -7.48 -19.97
N PHE A 237 57.47 -6.79 -20.09
CA PHE A 237 58.23 -6.78 -21.34
C PHE A 237 59.61 -7.37 -21.05
N ILE A 238 59.75 -8.66 -21.38
CA ILE A 238 61.05 -9.27 -21.65
C ILE A 238 61.66 -8.43 -22.77
N LYS A 239 62.76 -7.73 -22.47
CA LYS A 239 63.65 -7.21 -23.50
C LYS A 239 64.16 -8.42 -24.28
N ILE A 240 63.74 -8.55 -25.54
CA ILE A 240 64.46 -9.32 -26.56
C ILE A 240 65.26 -8.31 -27.36
#